data_AF-A0A0J8B3W9-F1
#
_entry.id   AF-A0A0J8B3W9-F1
#
_cell.length_a   1.000
_cell.length_b   1.000
_cell.length_c   1.000
_cell.angle_alpha   90.00
_cell.angle_beta   90.00
_cell.angle_gamma   90.00
#
_symmetry.space_group_name_H-M   'P 1'
#
loop_
_entity.id
_entity.type
_entity.pdbx_description
1 polymer ?
#
loop_
_entity_poly.entity_id
_entity_poly.type
_entity_poly.pdbx_seq_one_letter_code
_entity_poly.pdbx_strand_id
1 'polypeptide(L)'
;MLMGCLEELSRRYPGTKFVKIISTDCIPNYPDCNLPTLLVYNNGAVKANYAGLQSFGKPCTPEGVALVLCHSDPVLNDGLTGGDSSRRSVLDGESKRLIEKLVAERENLDDDGASSD
;
A
#
# COMPACT_ATOMS: atom_id res chain seq x y z
N MET A 1 2.41 10.79 -4.34
CA MET A 1 2.77 9.87 -3.23
C MET A 1 2.02 8.53 -3.34
N LEU A 2 0.69 8.46 -3.20
CA LEU A 2 -0.04 7.19 -3.26
C LEU A 2 0.11 6.42 -4.58
N MET A 3 0.04 7.09 -5.74
CA MET A 3 0.22 6.44 -7.04
C MET A 3 1.58 5.73 -7.15
N GLY A 4 2.67 6.38 -6.72
CA GLY A 4 4.00 5.77 -6.72
C GLY A 4 4.09 4.56 -5.78
N CYS A 5 3.40 4.59 -4.65
CA CYS A 5 3.29 3.42 -3.77
C CYS A 5 2.59 2.26 -4.48
N LEU A 6 1.47 2.52 -5.17
CA LEU A 6 0.74 1.50 -5.92
C LEU A 6 1.55 0.93 -7.11
N GLU A 7 2.34 1.75 -7.78
CA GLU A 7 3.26 1.33 -8.86
C GLU A 7 4.43 0.48 -8.35
N GLU A 8 4.84 0.68 -7.09
CA GLU A 8 5.82 -0.20 -6.46
C GLU A 8 5.19 -1.51 -6.01
N LEU A 9 4.01 -1.45 -5.36
CA LEU A 9 3.28 -2.63 -4.92
C LEU A 9 2.88 -3.53 -6.10
N SER A 10 2.55 -2.97 -7.26
CA SER A 10 2.25 -3.76 -8.46
C SER A 10 3.43 -4.60 -8.94
N ARG A 11 4.66 -4.13 -8.74
CA ARG A 11 5.88 -4.89 -9.03
C ARG A 11 6.16 -5.95 -7.96
N ARG A 12 5.86 -5.67 -6.69
CA ARG A 12 6.05 -6.60 -5.57
C ARG A 12 5.03 -7.75 -5.58
N TYR A 13 3.80 -7.49 -6.01
CA TYR A 13 2.68 -8.43 -5.96
C TYR A 13 2.08 -8.69 -7.35
N PRO A 14 2.81 -9.39 -8.24
CA PRO A 14 2.35 -9.64 -9.62
C PRO A 14 1.11 -10.53 -9.71
N GLY A 15 0.77 -11.29 -8.65
CA GLY A 15 -0.49 -12.04 -8.53
C GLY A 15 -1.71 -11.14 -8.30
N THR A 16 -1.51 -9.83 -8.11
CA THR A 16 -2.56 -8.84 -7.87
C THR A 16 -2.70 -7.92 -9.07
N LYS A 17 -3.93 -7.72 -9.53
CA LYS A 17 -4.21 -6.81 -10.64
C LYS A 17 -4.39 -5.38 -10.15
N PHE A 18 -3.50 -4.49 -10.55
CA PHE A 18 -3.61 -3.05 -10.34
C PHE A 18 -4.09 -2.36 -11.61
N VAL A 19 -5.15 -1.56 -11.50
CA VAL A 19 -5.73 -0.78 -12.61
C VAL A 19 -6.09 0.62 -12.14
N LYS A 20 -6.09 1.58 -13.07
CA LYS A 20 -6.51 2.96 -12.81
C LYS A 20 -7.43 3.46 -13.93
N ILE A 21 -8.36 4.32 -13.57
CA ILE A 21 -9.29 5.01 -14.47
C ILE A 21 -9.45 6.45 -13.98
N ILE A 22 -9.71 7.38 -14.90
CA ILE A 22 -10.05 8.76 -14.56
C ILE A 22 -11.45 8.77 -13.94
N SER A 23 -11.63 9.49 -12.82
CA SER A 23 -12.87 9.45 -12.04
C SER A 23 -14.11 9.83 -12.86
N THR A 24 -13.99 10.88 -13.68
CA THR A 24 -15.07 11.40 -14.54
C THR A 24 -15.44 10.45 -15.69
N ASP A 25 -14.49 9.61 -16.14
CA ASP A 25 -14.75 8.59 -17.15
C ASP A 25 -15.50 7.39 -16.57
N CYS A 26 -15.32 7.14 -15.26
CA CYS A 26 -15.99 6.08 -14.52
C CYS A 26 -17.39 6.49 -14.06
N ILE A 27 -17.50 7.67 -13.43
CA ILE A 27 -18.75 8.24 -12.90
C ILE A 27 -18.78 9.74 -13.24
N PRO A 28 -19.77 10.21 -14.04
CA PRO A 28 -19.92 11.63 -14.32
C PRO A 28 -20.06 12.45 -13.03
N ASN A 29 -19.32 13.56 -12.95
CA ASN A 29 -19.32 14.47 -11.79
C ASN A 29 -18.96 13.80 -10.45
N TYR A 30 -18.09 12.79 -10.45
CA TYR A 30 -17.60 12.19 -9.22
C TYR A 30 -16.91 13.24 -8.33
N PRO A 31 -17.25 13.38 -7.04
CA PRO A 31 -16.75 14.47 -6.20
C PRO A 31 -15.23 14.45 -6.00
N ASP A 32 -14.57 15.59 -6.22
CA ASP A 32 -13.12 15.72 -6.04
C ASP A 32 -12.68 15.46 -4.59
N CYS A 33 -13.52 15.76 -3.59
CA CYS A 33 -13.24 15.48 -2.19
C CYS A 33 -13.08 13.98 -1.88
N ASN A 34 -13.63 13.11 -2.75
CA ASN A 34 -13.48 11.66 -2.63
C ASN A 34 -12.21 11.15 -3.33
N LEU A 35 -11.45 12.01 -4.00
CA LEU A 35 -10.25 11.61 -4.71
C LEU A 35 -9.00 11.60 -3.81
N PRO A 36 -8.07 10.64 -4.02
CA PRO A 36 -8.26 9.45 -4.86
C PRO A 36 -9.23 8.47 -4.22
N THR A 37 -9.97 7.70 -5.02
CA THR A 37 -10.77 6.57 -4.54
C THR A 37 -10.09 5.27 -4.92
N LEU A 38 -9.92 4.36 -3.95
CA LEU A 38 -9.37 3.02 -4.18
C LEU A 38 -10.42 1.96 -3.89
N LEU A 39 -10.75 1.17 -4.91
CA LEU A 39 -11.67 0.04 -4.80
C LEU A 39 -10.87 -1.26 -4.78
N VAL A 40 -11.17 -2.10 -3.79
CA VAL A 40 -10.53 -3.41 -3.62
C VAL A 40 -11.56 -4.49 -3.90
N TYR A 41 -11.26 -5.37 -4.85
CA TYR A 41 -12.10 -6.50 -5.22
C TYR A 41 -11.34 -7.81 -5.02
N ASN A 42 -12.03 -8.83 -4.54
CA ASN A 42 -11.53 -10.20 -4.58
C ASN A 42 -12.70 -11.18 -4.67
N ASN A 43 -12.55 -12.25 -5.46
CA ASN A 43 -13.59 -13.26 -5.71
C ASN A 43 -14.97 -12.68 -6.10
N GLY A 44 -14.97 -11.65 -6.97
CA GLY A 44 -16.20 -11.02 -7.47
C GLY A 44 -16.92 -10.09 -6.47
N ALA A 45 -16.38 -9.92 -5.26
CA ALA A 45 -16.96 -9.06 -4.22
C ALA A 45 -16.08 -7.85 -3.92
N VAL A 46 -16.71 -6.73 -3.56
CA VAL A 46 -16.03 -5.54 -3.01
C VAL A 46 -15.55 -5.87 -1.60
N LYS A 47 -14.28 -5.65 -1.34
CA LYS A 47 -13.62 -5.88 -0.03
C LYS A 47 -13.37 -4.60 0.72
N ALA A 48 -13.07 -3.52 0.01
CA ALA A 48 -12.93 -2.20 0.59
C ALA A 48 -13.20 -1.10 -0.44
N ASN A 49 -13.62 0.05 0.07
CA ASN A 49 -13.78 1.29 -0.66
C ASN A 49 -13.14 2.41 0.18
N TYR A 50 -12.01 2.92 -0.28
CA TYR A 50 -11.30 4.03 0.37
C TYR A 50 -11.53 5.29 -0.44
N ALA A 51 -12.39 6.18 0.05
CA ALA A 51 -12.58 7.51 -0.52
C ALA A 51 -11.62 8.51 0.13
N GLY A 52 -10.81 9.18 -0.68
CA GLY A 52 -9.80 10.13 -0.24
C GLY A 52 -8.54 9.46 0.36
N LEU A 53 -7.66 10.29 0.94
CA LEU A 53 -6.36 9.86 1.46
C LEU A 53 -6.36 9.48 2.95
N GLN A 54 -7.49 9.62 3.66
CA GLN A 54 -7.52 9.54 5.12
C GLN A 54 -7.06 8.19 5.66
N SER A 55 -7.30 7.11 4.91
CA SER A 55 -6.92 5.76 5.29
C SER A 55 -5.43 5.45 5.13
N PHE A 56 -4.65 6.28 4.43
CA PHE A 56 -3.30 5.92 3.96
C PHE A 56 -2.12 6.59 4.69
N GLY A 57 -2.38 7.26 5.83
CA GLY A 57 -1.33 7.86 6.67
C GLY A 57 -0.49 8.95 5.99
N LYS A 58 0.36 9.64 6.76
CA LYS A 58 1.35 10.59 6.26
C LYS A 58 2.67 10.42 7.04
N PRO A 59 3.82 10.22 6.37
CA PRO A 59 3.98 10.06 4.93
C PRO A 59 3.37 8.73 4.42
N CYS A 60 2.86 8.75 3.20
CA CYS A 60 2.32 7.56 2.54
C CYS A 60 3.49 6.72 2.02
N THR A 61 3.70 5.54 2.61
CA THR A 61 4.77 4.58 2.22
C THR A 61 4.16 3.35 1.55
N PRO A 62 4.89 2.67 0.65
CA PRO A 62 4.43 1.41 0.04
C PRO A 62 4.03 0.37 1.11
N GLU A 63 4.84 0.25 2.16
CA GLU A 63 4.60 -0.69 3.27
C GLU A 63 3.30 -0.32 4.01
N GLY A 64 3.08 0.95 4.33
CA GLY A 64 1.87 1.41 4.99
C GLY A 64 0.62 1.19 4.15
N VAL A 65 0.70 1.46 2.84
CA VAL A 65 -0.39 1.17 1.89
C VAL A 65 -0.68 -0.32 1.83
N ALA A 66 0.35 -1.17 1.78
CA ALA A 66 0.19 -2.62 1.75
C ALA A 66 -0.51 -3.14 3.01
N LEU A 67 -0.13 -2.63 4.19
CA LEU A 67 -0.76 -2.98 5.46
C LEU A 67 -2.24 -2.60 5.50
N VAL A 68 -2.61 -1.42 4.98
CA VAL A 68 -4.02 -0.98 4.87
C VAL A 68 -4.81 -1.91 3.95
N LEU A 69 -4.23 -2.28 2.80
CA LEU A 69 -4.88 -3.19 1.85
C LEU A 69 -5.10 -4.59 2.45
N CYS A 70 -4.13 -5.12 3.19
CA CYS A 70 -4.23 -6.45 3.79
C CYS A 70 -5.31 -6.58 4.88
N HIS A 71 -5.67 -5.47 5.54
CA HIS A 71 -6.76 -5.46 6.54
C HIS A 71 -8.11 -5.87 5.93
N SER A 72 -8.34 -5.58 4.66
CA SER A 72 -9.64 -5.83 4.02
C SER A 72 -9.85 -7.30 3.62
N ASP A 73 -8.89 -7.92 2.92
CA ASP A 73 -8.95 -9.31 2.42
C ASP A 73 -7.56 -9.68 1.82
N PRO A 74 -7.18 -10.98 1.58
CA PRO A 74 -5.99 -11.33 0.80
C PRO A 74 -6.11 -10.83 -0.63
N VAL A 75 -5.80 -9.56 -0.82
CA VAL A 75 -5.83 -8.94 -2.15
C VAL A 75 -4.44 -8.78 -2.72
N LEU A 76 -3.42 -8.72 -1.87
CA LEU A 76 -2.02 -8.71 -2.27
C LEU A 76 -1.49 -10.15 -2.29
N ASN A 77 -1.04 -10.58 -3.47
CA ASN A 77 -0.48 -11.90 -3.73
C ASN A 77 0.76 -11.78 -4.63
N ASP A 78 1.83 -12.47 -4.24
CA ASP A 78 3.08 -12.56 -5.00
C ASP A 78 3.01 -13.53 -6.19
N GLY A 79 1.93 -14.29 -6.32
CA GLY A 79 1.75 -15.31 -7.35
C GLY A 79 2.56 -16.58 -7.12
N LEU A 80 3.30 -16.67 -6.01
CA LEU A 80 4.15 -17.80 -5.63
C LEU A 80 3.50 -18.64 -4.52
N THR A 81 2.74 -17.99 -3.64
CA THR A 81 2.11 -18.63 -2.47
C THR A 81 0.63 -18.95 -2.73
N GLY A 82 0.29 -20.23 -2.87
CA GLY A 82 -1.10 -20.68 -2.97
C GLY A 82 -1.78 -20.83 -1.60
N GLY A 83 -2.95 -20.22 -1.41
CA GLY A 83 -3.83 -20.46 -0.25
C GLY A 83 -3.74 -19.45 0.92
N ASP A 84 -4.51 -19.69 2.00
CA ASP A 84 -4.68 -18.82 3.19
C ASP A 84 -3.36 -18.40 3.88
N SER A 85 -2.28 -19.17 3.69
CA SER A 85 -0.93 -18.82 4.15
C SER A 85 -0.42 -17.50 3.58
N SER A 86 -0.92 -17.07 2.42
CA SER A 86 -0.49 -15.87 1.71
C SER A 86 -0.79 -14.56 2.47
N ARG A 87 -1.91 -14.49 3.22
CA ARG A 87 -2.24 -13.28 4.03
C ARG A 87 -1.16 -12.97 5.05
N ARG A 88 -0.77 -14.00 5.81
CA ARG A 88 0.09 -13.85 6.98
C ARG A 88 1.53 -13.58 6.57
N SER A 89 1.99 -14.24 5.50
CA SER A 89 3.31 -13.99 4.93
C SER A 89 3.44 -12.57 4.36
N VAL A 90 2.41 -12.06 3.69
CA VAL A 90 2.41 -10.68 3.18
C VAL A 90 2.42 -9.68 4.32
N LEU A 91 1.54 -9.85 5.32
CA LEU A 91 1.48 -8.96 6.50
C LEU A 91 2.80 -8.93 7.28
N ASP A 92 3.40 -10.10 7.51
CA ASP A 92 4.67 -10.23 8.22
C ASP A 92 5.82 -9.61 7.40
N GLY A 93 5.84 -9.88 6.09
CA GLY A 93 6.83 -9.31 5.17
C GLY A 93 6.81 -7.78 5.14
N GLU A 94 5.63 -7.18 5.04
CA GLU A 94 5.52 -5.71 4.99
C GLU A 94 5.76 -5.06 6.36
N SER A 95 5.34 -5.73 7.45
CA SER A 95 5.65 -5.28 8.82
C SER A 95 7.16 -5.29 9.07
N LYS A 96 7.85 -6.35 8.65
CA LYS A 96 9.31 -6.47 8.73
C LYS A 96 10.01 -5.36 7.93
N ARG A 97 9.61 -5.13 6.67
CA ARG A 97 10.18 -4.06 5.84
C ARG A 97 10.00 -2.69 6.46
N LEU A 98 8.84 -2.43 7.05
CA LEU A 98 8.57 -1.16 7.72
C LEU A 98 9.52 -0.96 8.92
N ILE A 99 9.71 -1.99 9.74
CA ILE A 99 10.63 -1.95 10.88
C ILE A 99 12.07 -1.74 10.40
N GLU A 100 12.54 -2.52 9.43
CA GLU A 100 13.90 -2.39 8.88
C GLU A 100 14.17 -0.98 8.35
N LYS A 101 13.21 -0.39 7.65
CA LYS A 101 13.33 0.97 7.11
C LYS A 101 13.40 2.03 8.22
N LEU A 102 12.59 1.89 9.26
CA LEU A 102 12.60 2.80 10.42
C LEU A 102 13.89 2.67 11.24
N VAL A 103 14.43 1.45 11.37
CA VAL A 103 15.72 1.21 12.03
C VAL A 103 16.84 1.87 11.25
N ALA A 104 16.92 1.65 9.94
CA ALA A 104 17.93 2.27 9.09
C ALA A 104 17.87 3.80 9.10
N GLU A 105 16.66 4.39 9.11
CA GLU A 105 16.50 5.85 9.18
C GLU A 105 17.04 6.44 10.49
N ARG A 106 16.92 5.72 11.61
CA ARG A 106 17.51 6.14 12.90
C ARG A 106 19.02 6.02 12.92
N GLU A 107 19.57 4.92 12.42
CA GLU A 107 21.03 4.71 12.39
C GLU A 107 21.75 5.80 11.56
N ASN A 108 21.13 6.32 10.50
CA ASN A 108 21.70 7.42 9.71
C ASN A 108 21.66 8.78 10.43
N LEU A 109 20.72 9.00 11.36
CA LEU A 109 20.63 10.26 12.13
C LEU A 109 21.68 10.34 13.23
N ASP A 110 22.14 9.20 13.74
CA ASP A 110 23.13 9.13 14.82
C ASP A 110 24.58 9.30 14.30
N ASP A 111 24.83 9.14 12.99
CA ASP A 111 26.16 9.29 12.36
C ASP A 111 26.54 10.76 12.05
N ASP A 112 25.54 11.62 11.80
CA ASP A 112 25.75 13.04 11.48
C ASP A 112 26.03 13.93 12.72
N GLY A 113 25.97 13.36 13.94
CA GLY A 113 26.15 14.08 15.21
C GLY A 113 27.60 14.21 15.69
N ALA A 114 28.58 13.63 14.98
CA ALA A 114 29.98 13.55 15.40
C ALA A 114 30.93 14.33 14.48
N SER A 115 30.60 15.57 14.10
CA SER A 115 31.61 16.49 13.60
C SER A 115 31.21 17.95 13.81
N SER A 116 31.80 18.59 14.81
CA SER A 116 32.39 19.94 14.72
C SER A 116 33.12 20.28 16.03
N ASP A 117 34.34 20.79 15.84
CA ASP A 117 35.35 21.27 16.81
C ASP A 117 34.84 22.32 17.83
#